data_AF-A0A7V0P005-F1
#
_entry.id   AF-A0A7V0P005-F1
#
_cell.length_a   1.000
_cell.length_b   1.000
_cell.length_c   1.000
_cell.angle_alpha   90.00
_cell.angle_beta   90.00
_cell.angle_gamma   90.00
#
_symmetry.space_group_name_H-M   'P 1'
#
loop_
_entity.id
_entity.type
_entity.pdbx_description
1 polymer ?
#
loop_
_entity_poly.entity_id
_entity_poly.type
_entity_poly.pdbx_seq_one_letter_code
_entity_poly.pdbx_strand_id
1 'polypeptide(L)'
;IEDVAYDFLVMDEKDATYSIVFVAVHQEKIDYIKEFLAKLSIRPHAVTISSFALLNAVESSDAPAGGWREITGIVGKSDTLGKKGETNISLYVDGINLNTAIIKNGLCTHLKSFLIDESQPPDIFLNDVAQYLAEMQSALAVERFNKLLITGNLSSLTDLPGKLKEKLGVNIVPVDQTIKSSGNLEGTDTNSLSSSIGACFTGLGIGTYKINLLPHKTDHEIKTIVPLTTRIFLVLILVLVIGIFTTGAVKQKRFLEQIEETLKKNEPEIKALEKLQSDINLLKQQSGLLNKVGENEITLEILAELTRILPKESWVTNLHYKGIDIKDKKRSGGEIVISGYADSSSSLIPLLEDSPYFEKVEFVGSIKKTRDKEQFKLSAKIVRPEDREAKKQNNASKESG
;
A
#
# COMPACT_ATOMS: atom_id res chain seq x y z
N ILE A 1 29.25 34.24 39.46
CA ILE A 1 28.96 33.83 38.06
C ILE A 1 28.14 34.95 37.39
N GLU A 2 28.46 36.22 37.66
CA GLU A 2 27.63 37.35 37.20
C GLU A 2 28.10 37.92 35.85
N ASP A 3 29.34 37.63 35.43
CA ASP A 3 29.95 38.17 34.20
C ASP A 3 30.08 37.13 33.06
N VAL A 4 29.22 36.11 33.05
CA VAL A 4 29.27 35.02 32.06
C VAL A 4 27.90 34.81 31.43
N ALA A 5 27.83 34.98 30.12
CA ALA A 5 26.73 34.50 29.30
C ALA A 5 26.96 33.02 28.99
N TYR A 6 26.01 32.17 29.32
CA TYR A 6 26.12 30.75 29.07
C TYR A 6 24.79 30.16 28.63
N ASP A 7 24.87 29.04 27.91
CA ASP A 7 23.74 28.22 27.52
C ASP A 7 24.23 26.78 27.36
N PHE A 8 23.29 25.82 27.43
CA PHE A 8 23.60 24.41 27.36
C PHE A 8 22.59 23.64 26.53
N LEU A 9 23.05 22.57 25.91
CA LEU A 9 22.25 21.72 25.06
C LEU A 9 22.47 20.25 25.44
N VAL A 10 21.38 19.52 25.66
CA VAL A 10 21.41 18.06 25.85
C VAL A 10 21.48 17.40 24.47
N MET A 11 22.60 16.72 24.20
CA MET A 11 22.93 16.15 22.89
C MET A 11 22.54 14.68 22.74
N ASP A 12 22.59 13.91 23.82
CA ASP A 12 22.30 12.48 23.83
C ASP A 12 21.88 12.04 25.24
N GLU A 13 20.97 11.08 25.32
CA GLU A 13 20.54 10.45 26.56
C GLU A 13 20.70 8.93 26.40
N LYS A 14 21.60 8.34 27.19
CA LYS A 14 21.84 6.88 27.19
C LYS A 14 21.90 6.39 28.62
N ASP A 15 21.06 5.41 28.94
CA ASP A 15 21.07 4.69 30.22
C ASP A 15 21.15 5.66 31.43
N ALA A 16 20.30 6.68 31.44
CA ALA A 16 20.25 7.75 32.46
C ALA A 16 21.50 8.66 32.56
N THR A 17 22.40 8.61 31.58
CA THR A 17 23.52 9.53 31.44
C THR A 17 23.25 10.53 30.31
N TYR A 18 23.35 11.82 30.63
CA TYR A 18 23.15 12.91 29.67
C TYR A 18 24.49 13.41 29.12
N SER A 19 24.62 13.43 27.80
CA SER A 19 25.70 14.16 27.14
C SER A 19 25.27 15.61 26.95
N ILE A 20 25.90 16.54 27.67
CA ILE A 20 25.55 17.96 27.65
C ILE A 20 26.71 18.73 27.03
N VAL A 21 26.39 19.60 26.08
CA VAL A 21 27.31 20.62 25.57
C VAL A 21 27.02 21.90 26.31
N PHE A 22 28.05 22.48 26.90
CA PHE A 22 27.99 23.75 27.63
C PHE A 22 28.84 24.79 26.92
N VAL A 23 28.28 25.97 26.68
CA VAL A 23 29.02 27.11 26.12
C VAL A 23 28.92 28.27 27.09
N ALA A 24 30.06 28.87 27.38
CA ALA A 24 30.16 30.06 28.21
C ALA A 24 31.08 31.09 27.55
N VAL A 25 30.66 32.35 27.58
CA VAL A 25 31.37 33.50 27.03
C VAL A 25 31.29 34.64 28.03
N HIS A 26 32.34 35.45 28.13
CA HIS A 26 32.31 36.67 28.93
C HIS A 26 31.15 37.58 28.51
N GLN A 27 30.37 38.03 29.49
CA GLN A 27 29.20 38.88 29.28
C GLN A 27 29.55 40.16 28.49
N GLU A 28 30.73 40.72 28.73
CA GLU A 28 31.27 41.88 27.99
C GLU A 28 31.26 41.69 26.46
N LYS A 29 31.60 40.49 25.97
CA LYS A 29 31.60 40.22 24.51
C LYS A 29 30.19 40.23 23.94
N ILE A 30 29.22 39.71 24.70
CA ILE A 30 27.81 39.70 24.29
C ILE A 30 27.25 41.12 24.28
N ASP A 31 27.57 41.92 25.28
CA ASP A 31 27.10 43.29 25.37
C ASP A 31 27.74 44.19 24.31
N TYR A 32 29.03 44.01 24.01
CA TYR A 32 29.68 44.64 22.85
C TYR A 32 28.92 44.38 21.54
N ILE A 33 28.55 43.12 21.27
CA ILE A 33 27.79 42.76 20.06
C ILE A 33 26.41 43.43 20.06
N LYS A 34 25.70 43.40 21.20
CA LYS A 34 24.38 44.04 21.32
C LYS A 34 24.45 45.54 21.07
N GLU A 35 25.41 46.22 21.68
CA GLU A 35 25.60 47.67 21.53
C GLU A 35 25.98 48.04 20.10
N PHE A 36 26.89 47.27 19.49
CA PHE A 36 27.29 47.47 18.10
C PHE A 36 26.10 47.34 17.15
N LEU A 37 25.30 46.28 17.29
CA LEU A 37 24.10 46.09 16.46
C LEU A 37 23.01 47.14 16.75
N ALA A 38 22.87 47.56 18.01
CA ALA A 38 21.91 48.60 18.39
C ALA A 38 22.23 49.95 17.72
N LYS A 39 23.51 50.30 17.54
CA LYS A 39 23.94 51.48 16.78
C LYS A 39 23.49 51.42 15.30
N LEU A 40 23.33 50.23 14.75
CA LEU A 40 22.81 49.99 13.41
C LEU A 40 21.28 49.85 13.36
N SER A 41 20.58 50.09 14.49
CA SER A 41 19.15 49.82 14.65
C SER A 41 18.75 48.35 14.42
N ILE A 42 19.70 47.42 14.60
CA ILE A 42 19.49 45.97 14.48
C ILE A 42 19.45 45.38 15.89
N ARG A 43 18.55 44.43 16.13
CA ARG A 43 18.50 43.68 17.39
C ARG A 43 18.79 42.20 17.12
N PRO A 44 19.83 41.61 17.75
CA PRO A 44 20.09 40.19 17.58
C PRO A 44 18.96 39.38 18.20
N HIS A 45 18.44 38.40 17.46
CA HIS A 45 17.45 37.45 17.96
C HIS A 45 18.12 36.26 18.67
N ALA A 46 19.29 35.86 18.20
CA ALA A 46 20.13 34.82 18.78
C ALA A 46 21.61 35.18 18.63
N VAL A 47 22.44 34.71 19.55
CA VAL A 47 23.91 34.75 19.47
C VAL A 47 24.44 33.34 19.68
N THR A 48 25.07 32.78 18.65
CA THR A 48 25.67 31.43 18.70
C THR A 48 27.18 31.52 18.45
N ILE A 49 27.88 30.39 18.51
CA ILE A 49 29.31 30.30 18.19
C ILE A 49 29.53 29.82 16.75
N SER A 50 30.58 30.33 16.10
CA SER A 50 30.85 30.08 14.68
C SER A 50 31.00 28.60 14.34
N SER A 51 31.59 27.80 15.24
CA SER A 51 31.72 26.35 15.06
C SER A 51 30.36 25.65 14.97
N PHE A 52 29.41 25.97 15.86
CA PHE A 52 28.07 25.37 15.84
C PHE A 52 27.24 25.85 14.67
N ALA A 53 27.35 27.13 14.33
CA ALA A 53 26.77 27.65 13.12
C ALA A 53 27.25 26.86 11.90
N LEU A 54 28.57 26.68 11.74
CA LEU A 54 29.13 25.88 10.65
C LEU A 54 28.57 24.44 10.63
N LEU A 55 28.53 23.75 11.78
CA LEU A 55 28.02 22.38 11.83
C LEU A 55 26.53 22.33 11.43
N ASN A 56 25.72 23.31 11.83
CA ASN A 56 24.33 23.42 11.38
C ASN A 56 24.23 23.64 9.86
N ALA A 57 25.14 24.44 9.27
CA ALA A 57 25.15 24.65 7.82
C ALA A 57 25.45 23.35 7.05
N VAL A 58 26.43 22.58 7.52
CA VAL A 58 26.80 21.28 6.96
C VAL A 58 25.71 20.23 7.20
N GLU A 59 25.03 20.27 8.35
CA GLU A 59 23.92 19.35 8.63
C GLU A 59 22.73 19.59 7.68
N SER A 60 22.36 20.85 7.51
CA SER A 60 21.24 21.27 6.67
C SER A 60 21.51 21.09 5.18
N SER A 61 22.77 20.92 4.76
CA SER A 61 23.13 20.82 3.34
C SER A 61 22.74 19.50 2.68
N ASP A 62 22.62 18.42 3.46
CA ASP A 62 22.14 17.12 3.00
C ASP A 62 20.61 17.01 2.99
N ALA A 63 19.90 17.98 3.57
CA ALA A 63 18.44 17.98 3.60
C ALA A 63 17.88 18.60 2.31
N PRO A 64 16.99 17.92 1.57
CA PRO A 64 16.27 18.57 0.48
C PRO A 64 15.40 19.71 1.05
N ALA A 65 15.47 20.89 0.44
CA ALA A 65 14.60 22.02 0.77
C ALA A 65 13.13 21.61 0.52
N GLY A 66 12.26 21.80 1.51
CA GLY A 66 10.86 21.37 1.47
C GLY A 66 10.66 19.91 1.87
N GLY A 67 10.19 19.69 3.09
CA GLY A 67 9.75 18.37 3.55
C GLY A 67 9.26 18.36 4.99
N TRP A 68 8.62 17.27 5.41
CA TRP A 68 8.12 17.08 6.78
C TRP A 68 9.21 17.28 7.86
N ARG A 69 10.49 17.11 7.52
CA ARG A 69 11.65 17.33 8.42
C ARG A 69 11.89 18.81 8.74
N GLU A 70 11.57 19.71 7.82
CA GLU A 70 11.68 21.16 7.99
C GLU A 70 10.54 21.72 8.86
N ILE A 71 9.33 21.17 8.70
CA ILE A 71 8.14 21.54 9.48
C ILE A 71 8.24 21.06 10.94
N THR A 72 8.95 19.96 11.19
CA THR A 72 9.10 19.36 12.53
C THR A 72 10.35 19.84 13.27
N GLY A 73 11.27 20.54 12.60
CA GLY A 73 12.54 20.97 13.19
C GLY A 73 13.49 19.81 13.54
N ILE A 74 13.19 18.59 13.07
CA ILE A 74 14.02 17.39 13.21
C ILE A 74 14.86 17.27 11.93
N VAL A 75 15.95 18.03 11.91
CA VAL A 75 17.03 17.78 10.95
C VAL A 75 17.66 16.47 11.36
N GLY A 76 17.84 15.55 10.41
CA GLY A 76 18.49 14.27 10.75
C GLY A 76 19.96 14.39 10.43
N LYS A 77 20.77 13.74 11.27
CA LYS A 77 22.23 13.77 11.23
C LYS A 77 22.71 13.53 9.79
N SER A 78 23.41 14.52 9.24
CA SER A 78 24.03 14.43 7.92
C SER A 78 25.14 13.37 7.92
N ASP A 79 25.24 12.61 6.82
CA ASP A 79 26.30 11.63 6.59
C ASP A 79 27.70 12.30 6.50
N THR A 80 27.74 13.61 6.26
CA THR A 80 28.97 14.39 6.15
C THR A 80 29.62 14.63 7.51
N LEU A 81 28.82 14.81 8.57
CA LEU A 81 29.29 14.96 9.96
C LEU A 81 29.71 13.63 10.59
N GLY A 82 29.32 12.50 10.00
CA GLY A 82 29.84 11.17 10.32
C GLY A 82 28.79 10.21 10.85
N LYS A 83 29.01 8.93 10.55
CA LYS A 83 28.16 7.81 10.98
C LYS A 83 28.54 7.30 12.36
N LYS A 84 27.73 6.37 12.90
CA LYS A 84 28.04 5.67 14.15
C LYS A 84 29.38 4.94 14.01
N GLY A 85 30.30 5.20 14.92
CA GLY A 85 31.67 4.68 14.92
C GLY A 85 32.70 5.58 14.22
N GLU A 86 32.26 6.64 13.54
CA GLU A 86 33.18 7.58 12.87
C GLU A 86 33.55 8.76 13.79
N THR A 87 34.80 9.20 13.66
CA THR A 87 35.29 10.42 14.29
C THR A 87 35.86 11.33 13.21
N ASN A 88 35.29 12.52 13.08
CA ASN A 88 35.64 13.53 12.10
C ASN A 88 36.17 14.80 12.78
N ILE A 89 36.90 15.60 12.01
CA ILE A 89 37.40 16.90 12.45
C ILE A 89 36.79 17.97 11.57
N SER A 90 36.42 19.10 12.17
CA SER A 90 36.07 20.32 11.46
C SER A 90 37.03 21.44 11.88
N LEU A 91 37.57 22.14 10.89
CA LEU A 91 38.44 23.30 11.02
C LEU A 91 37.76 24.49 10.34
N TYR A 92 37.56 25.56 11.09
CA TYR A 92 36.97 26.80 10.61
C TYR A 92 37.93 27.97 10.83
N VAL A 93 38.35 28.61 9.75
CA VAL A 93 39.25 29.77 9.77
C VAL A 93 38.44 31.06 9.62
N ASP A 94 38.52 31.94 10.62
CA ASP A 94 37.87 33.25 10.65
C ASP A 94 38.88 34.34 11.04
N GLY A 95 39.44 35.00 10.02
CA GLY A 95 40.54 35.94 10.18
C GLY A 95 41.73 35.28 10.87
N ILE A 96 42.06 35.77 12.07
CA ILE A 96 43.16 35.26 12.90
C ILE A 96 42.75 34.09 13.81
N ASN A 97 41.51 33.61 13.74
CA ASN A 97 41.04 32.52 14.60
C ASN A 97 40.90 31.23 13.81
N LEU A 98 41.50 30.15 14.30
CA LEU A 98 41.19 28.80 13.84
C LEU A 98 40.38 28.08 14.91
N ASN A 99 39.16 27.72 14.58
CA ASN A 99 38.29 26.94 15.45
C ASN A 99 38.33 25.48 15.02
N THR A 100 38.63 24.60 15.96
CA THR A 100 38.71 23.16 15.75
C THR A 100 37.58 22.46 16.51
N ALA A 101 36.89 21.56 15.84
CA ALA A 101 35.80 20.77 16.41
C ALA A 101 36.04 19.28 16.13
N ILE A 102 35.88 18.44 17.15
CA ILE A 102 35.92 16.98 17.02
C ILE A 102 34.51 16.44 17.09
N ILE A 103 34.11 15.73 16.05
CA ILE A 103 32.77 15.22 15.84
C ILE A 103 32.82 13.70 15.93
N LYS A 104 32.17 13.11 16.94
CA LYS A 104 32.11 11.65 17.14
C LYS A 104 30.66 11.20 17.01
N ASN A 105 30.40 10.18 16.20
CA ASN A 105 29.03 9.69 15.94
C ASN A 105 28.07 10.80 15.44
N GLY A 106 28.59 11.74 14.65
CA GLY A 106 27.82 12.88 14.14
C GLY A 106 27.52 13.99 15.16
N LEU A 107 28.07 13.93 16.38
CA LEU A 107 27.90 14.95 17.42
C LEU A 107 29.24 15.57 17.78
N CYS A 108 29.28 16.89 17.92
CA CYS A 108 30.45 17.61 18.41
C CYS A 108 30.68 17.26 19.88
N THR A 109 31.91 16.86 20.19
CA THR A 109 32.31 16.47 21.54
C THR A 109 33.35 17.41 22.13
N HIS A 110 34.22 18.00 21.30
CA HIS A 110 35.30 18.87 21.74
C HIS A 110 35.41 20.06 20.79
N LEU A 111 35.69 21.23 21.37
CA LEU A 111 35.94 22.48 20.66
C LEU A 111 37.20 23.12 21.23
N LYS A 112 38.07 23.62 20.36
CA LYS A 112 39.24 24.41 20.75
C LYS A 112 39.53 25.47 19.70
N SER A 113 39.73 26.70 20.15
CA SER A 113 40.12 27.83 19.32
C SER A 113 41.62 28.09 19.46
N PHE A 114 42.27 28.39 18.34
CA PHE A 114 43.67 28.78 18.27
C PHE A 114 43.75 30.18 17.64
N LEU A 115 44.70 30.98 18.12
CA LEU A 115 45.04 32.26 17.51
C LEU A 115 46.16 32.03 16.51
N ILE A 116 45.95 32.49 15.28
CA ILE A 116 46.92 32.49 14.21
C ILE A 116 47.79 33.73 14.41
N ASP A 117 49.06 33.50 14.75
CA ASP A 117 50.07 34.55 14.79
C ASP A 117 50.74 34.65 13.42
N GLU A 118 50.34 35.66 12.63
CA GLU A 118 50.90 35.91 11.29
C GLU A 118 52.40 36.27 11.33
N SER A 119 52.96 36.61 12.49
CA SER A 119 54.39 36.88 12.65
C SER A 119 55.25 35.60 12.68
N GLN A 120 54.63 34.45 12.97
CA GLN A 120 55.32 33.15 13.07
C GLN A 120 55.18 32.34 11.77
N PRO A 121 56.16 31.46 11.47
CA PRO A 121 56.02 30.51 10.38
C PRO A 121 54.75 29.65 10.54
N PRO A 122 53.96 29.43 9.46
CA PRO A 122 52.73 28.63 9.50
C PRO A 122 52.94 27.20 10.04
N ASP A 123 54.16 26.68 9.93
CA ASP A 123 54.53 25.34 10.39
C ASP A 123 54.48 25.18 11.91
N ILE A 124 54.77 26.25 12.68
CA ILE A 124 54.70 26.21 14.15
C ILE A 124 53.24 26.03 14.56
N PHE A 125 52.38 26.89 14.04
CA PHE A 125 50.94 26.83 14.27
C PHE A 125 50.33 25.49 13.85
N LEU A 126 50.74 24.96 12.69
CA LEU A 126 50.33 23.65 12.21
C LEU A 126 50.75 22.51 13.16
N ASN A 127 51.94 22.60 13.75
CA ASN A 127 52.41 21.61 14.71
C ASN A 127 51.57 21.66 16.00
N ASP A 128 51.17 22.84 16.47
CA ASP A 128 50.31 22.97 17.65
C ASP A 128 48.93 22.34 17.42
N VAL A 129 48.35 22.57 16.24
CA VAL A 129 47.07 21.97 15.84
C VAL A 129 47.22 20.45 15.72
N ALA A 130 48.28 19.97 15.06
CA ALA A 130 48.54 18.54 14.90
C ALA A 130 48.78 17.84 16.24
N GLN A 131 49.53 18.47 17.14
CA GLN A 131 49.77 17.96 18.49
C GLN A 131 48.46 17.84 19.27
N TYR A 132 47.62 18.88 19.27
CA TYR A 132 46.31 18.82 19.91
C TYR A 132 45.44 17.69 19.34
N LEU A 133 45.41 17.51 18.02
CA LEU A 133 44.65 16.44 17.40
C LEU A 133 45.19 15.05 17.76
N ALA A 134 46.51 14.89 17.89
CA ALA A 134 47.14 13.65 18.33
C ALA A 134 46.83 13.33 19.81
N GLU A 135 46.88 14.34 20.69
CA GLU A 135 46.46 14.22 22.08
C GLU A 135 45.00 13.77 22.19
N MET A 136 44.12 14.39 21.40
CA MET A 136 42.70 14.04 21.36
C MET A 136 42.44 12.66 20.76
N GLN A 137 43.21 12.25 19.75
CA GLN A 137 43.12 10.91 19.17
C GLN A 137 43.43 9.83 20.23
N SER A 138 44.49 10.05 21.02
CA SER A 138 44.86 9.18 22.13
C SER A 138 43.79 9.17 23.23
N ALA A 139 43.34 10.35 23.67
CA ALA A 139 42.33 10.49 24.72
C ALA A 139 40.98 9.85 24.37
N LEU A 140 40.58 9.91 23.10
CA LEU A 140 39.30 9.37 22.62
C LEU A 140 39.36 7.89 22.19
N ALA A 141 40.55 7.26 22.29
CA ALA A 141 40.83 5.91 21.81
C ALA A 141 40.40 5.69 20.35
N VAL A 142 40.73 6.65 19.48
CA VAL A 142 40.36 6.63 18.06
C VAL A 142 41.55 6.17 17.23
N GLU A 143 41.38 5.10 16.44
CA GLU A 143 42.47 4.59 15.58
C GLU A 143 42.91 5.61 14.52
N ARG A 144 41.96 6.31 13.90
CA ARG A 144 42.20 7.40 12.94
C ARG A 144 40.97 8.28 12.78
N PHE A 145 41.18 9.53 12.38
CA PHE A 145 40.09 10.40 11.94
C PHE A 145 39.64 10.02 10.53
N ASN A 146 38.32 9.97 10.30
CA ASN A 146 37.77 9.53 9.01
C ASN A 146 37.78 10.66 7.97
N LYS A 147 37.35 11.87 8.36
CA LYS A 147 37.24 13.04 7.49
C LYS A 147 37.70 14.31 8.17
N LEU A 148 38.24 15.23 7.39
CA LEU A 148 38.62 16.57 7.78
C LEU A 148 37.82 17.59 6.95
N LEU A 149 36.92 18.31 7.60
CA LEU A 149 36.18 19.43 7.02
C LEU A 149 37.02 20.70 7.22
N ILE A 150 37.36 21.40 6.14
CA ILE A 150 38.09 22.68 6.23
C ILE A 150 37.25 23.76 5.56
N THR A 151 37.01 24.85 6.29
CA THR A 151 36.08 25.91 5.89
C THR A 151 36.54 27.28 6.40
N GLY A 152 36.02 28.34 5.78
CA GLY A 152 36.34 29.72 6.12
C GLY A 152 37.31 30.36 5.14
N ASN A 153 37.85 31.52 5.53
CA ASN A 153 38.75 32.28 4.67
C ASN A 153 40.17 31.72 4.77
N LEU A 154 40.59 30.96 3.75
CA LEU A 154 41.92 30.35 3.67
C LEU A 154 42.97 31.23 2.97
N SER A 155 42.68 32.49 2.66
CA SER A 155 43.60 33.39 1.93
C SER A 155 44.97 33.56 2.63
N SER A 156 45.02 33.48 3.96
CA SER A 156 46.26 33.52 4.74
C SER A 156 46.95 32.15 4.90
N LEU A 157 46.29 31.06 4.53
CA LEU A 157 46.67 29.68 4.87
C LEU A 157 46.41 28.71 3.70
N THR A 158 46.82 29.09 2.49
CA THR A 158 46.56 28.35 1.25
C THR A 158 47.14 26.92 1.24
N ASP A 159 48.30 26.71 1.88
CA ASP A 159 48.97 25.40 1.98
C ASP A 159 48.51 24.54 3.17
N LEU A 160 47.64 25.08 4.03
CA LEU A 160 47.17 24.40 5.24
C LEU A 160 46.49 23.06 4.97
N PRO A 161 45.58 22.93 3.97
CA PRO A 161 44.97 21.64 3.64
C PRO A 161 46.02 20.61 3.22
N GLY A 162 47.00 20.99 2.39
CA GLY A 162 48.05 20.09 1.91
C GLY A 162 48.91 19.55 3.05
N LYS A 163 49.40 20.45 3.91
CA LYS A 163 50.25 20.08 5.06
C LYS A 163 49.51 19.26 6.10
N LEU A 164 48.23 19.56 6.36
CA LEU A 164 47.39 18.78 7.26
C LEU A 164 47.08 17.38 6.70
N LYS A 165 46.86 17.27 5.39
CA LYS A 165 46.66 15.97 4.74
C LYS A 165 47.90 15.08 4.88
N GLU A 166 49.08 15.63 4.68
CA GLU A 166 50.34 14.90 4.81
C GLU A 166 50.62 14.47 6.26
N LYS A 167 50.41 15.36 7.23
CA LYS A 167 50.66 15.07 8.65
C LYS A 167 49.64 14.15 9.29
N LEU A 168 48.35 14.29 8.95
CA LEU A 168 47.27 13.55 9.62
C LEU A 168 46.80 12.32 8.82
N GLY A 169 47.13 12.22 7.53
CA GLY A 169 46.68 11.12 6.67
C GLY A 169 45.16 11.07 6.45
N VAL A 170 44.46 12.20 6.62
CA VAL A 170 42.99 12.28 6.60
C VAL A 170 42.48 12.76 5.24
N ASN A 171 41.33 12.23 4.81
CA ASN A 171 40.64 12.71 3.64
C ASN A 171 40.00 14.09 3.92
N ILE A 172 40.41 15.09 3.14
CA ILE A 172 39.85 16.44 3.21
C ILE A 172 38.60 16.51 2.35
N VAL A 173 37.52 17.01 2.92
CA VAL A 173 36.27 17.28 2.22
C VAL A 173 36.06 18.80 2.22
N PRO A 174 36.16 19.46 1.05
CA PRO A 174 35.90 20.90 0.95
C PRO A 174 34.38 21.16 1.03
N VAL A 175 34.00 22.23 1.74
CA VAL A 175 32.61 22.52 2.14
C VAL A 175 31.76 23.15 1.01
N ASP A 176 32.42 23.72 0.00
CA ASP A 176 31.82 24.26 -1.22
C ASP A 176 30.99 23.23 -2.00
N GLN A 177 31.37 21.95 -1.93
CA GLN A 177 30.64 20.83 -2.55
C GLN A 177 29.48 20.34 -1.69
N THR A 178 29.41 20.73 -0.42
CA THR A 178 28.39 20.25 0.52
C THR A 178 27.20 21.21 0.59
N ILE A 179 27.43 22.52 0.70
CA ILE A 179 26.35 23.51 0.84
C ILE A 179 25.73 23.85 -0.52
N LYS A 180 24.60 23.21 -0.82
CA LYS A 180 23.79 23.51 -2.02
C LYS A 180 22.96 24.77 -1.78
N SER A 181 23.36 25.90 -2.37
CA SER A 181 22.53 27.11 -2.42
C SER A 181 21.79 27.20 -3.76
N SER A 182 20.51 27.57 -3.73
CA SER A 182 19.71 27.88 -4.93
C SER A 182 19.82 29.34 -5.38
N GLY A 183 20.58 30.19 -4.66
CA GLY A 183 20.74 31.62 -4.98
C GLY A 183 21.96 31.92 -5.87
N ASN A 184 21.87 32.99 -6.66
CA ASN A 184 23.02 33.49 -7.44
C ASN A 184 24.05 34.13 -6.48
N LEU A 185 25.13 33.41 -6.17
CA LEU A 185 26.23 33.85 -5.31
C LEU A 185 27.41 34.35 -6.16
N GLU A 186 27.12 35.18 -7.17
CA GLU A 186 28.15 35.78 -8.03
C GLU A 186 29.18 36.56 -7.18
N GLY A 187 30.45 36.14 -7.24
CA GLY A 187 31.58 36.85 -6.64
C GLY A 187 31.81 36.62 -5.13
N THR A 188 31.12 35.68 -4.48
CA THR A 188 31.31 35.43 -3.03
C THR A 188 31.74 33.98 -2.75
N ASP A 189 32.80 33.80 -1.96
CA ASP A 189 33.30 32.47 -1.57
C ASP A 189 32.32 31.80 -0.58
N THR A 190 31.60 30.78 -1.05
CA THR A 190 30.62 30.03 -0.26
C THR A 190 31.24 29.38 0.98
N ASN A 191 32.53 29.10 0.94
CA ASN A 191 33.27 28.54 2.06
C ASN A 191 33.37 29.52 3.24
N SER A 192 33.58 30.81 2.93
CA SER A 192 33.65 31.89 3.92
C SER A 192 32.31 32.22 4.57
N LEU A 193 31.20 32.00 3.84
CA LEU A 193 29.85 32.31 4.31
C LEU A 193 29.17 31.18 5.10
N SER A 194 29.80 30.00 5.16
CA SER A 194 29.23 28.80 5.78
C SER A 194 28.75 29.01 7.22
N SER A 195 29.54 29.72 8.05
CA SER A 195 29.14 30.07 9.43
C SER A 195 27.96 31.05 9.47
N SER A 196 27.89 32.00 8.53
CA SER A 196 26.78 32.96 8.46
C SER A 196 25.48 32.28 8.04
N ILE A 197 25.54 31.38 7.06
CA ILE A 197 24.40 30.53 6.65
C ILE A 197 23.92 29.69 7.84
N GLY A 198 24.87 29.08 8.56
CA GLY A 198 24.61 28.31 9.76
C GLY A 198 23.96 29.09 10.91
N ALA A 199 24.36 30.34 11.08
CA ALA A 199 23.81 31.23 12.09
C ALA A 199 22.34 31.55 11.79
N CYS A 200 21.96 31.69 10.51
CA CYS A 200 20.57 31.84 10.10
C CYS A 200 19.72 30.63 10.50
N PHE A 201 20.19 29.39 10.27
CA PHE A 201 19.47 28.19 10.72
C PHE A 201 19.29 28.17 12.23
N THR A 202 20.35 28.54 12.97
CA THR A 202 20.30 28.62 14.43
C THR A 202 19.25 29.64 14.90
N GLY A 203 19.19 30.81 14.27
CA GLY A 203 18.18 31.85 14.55
C GLY A 203 16.74 31.42 14.24
N LEU A 204 16.55 30.49 13.30
CA LEU A 204 15.24 29.86 13.00
C LEU A 204 14.92 28.67 13.91
N GLY A 205 15.83 28.29 14.82
CA GLY A 205 15.69 27.11 15.66
C GLY A 205 15.80 25.78 14.88
N ILE A 206 16.50 25.79 13.74
CA ILE A 206 16.72 24.65 12.84
C ILE A 206 18.16 24.15 13.01
N GLY A 207 18.36 22.83 12.99
CA GLY A 207 19.67 22.18 13.16
C GLY A 207 19.86 21.57 14.54
N THR A 208 20.90 20.76 14.70
CA THR A 208 21.21 20.07 15.95
C THR A 208 21.68 21.05 17.03
N TYR A 209 22.51 22.04 16.69
CA TYR A 209 23.17 22.92 17.67
C TYR A 209 22.39 24.23 17.87
N LYS A 210 21.40 24.22 18.77
CA LYS A 210 20.47 25.37 19.00
C LYS A 210 20.87 26.29 20.16
N ILE A 211 22.16 26.49 20.36
CA ILE A 211 22.67 27.32 21.46
C ILE A 211 22.46 28.80 21.18
N ASN A 212 22.01 29.52 22.20
CA ASN A 212 21.84 30.97 22.17
C ASN A 212 22.33 31.61 23.48
N LEU A 213 23.40 32.39 23.34
CA LEU A 213 24.08 33.10 24.42
C LEU A 213 23.40 34.42 24.80
N LEU A 214 22.34 34.81 24.10
CA LEU A 214 21.49 35.88 24.62
C LEU A 214 20.70 35.34 25.82
N PRO A 215 20.52 36.17 26.87
CA PRO A 215 19.74 35.77 28.02
C PRO A 215 18.32 35.42 27.57
N HIS A 216 18.04 34.13 27.49
CA HIS A 216 16.69 33.63 27.39
C HIS A 216 15.98 34.04 28.68
N LYS A 217 14.86 34.77 28.57
CA LYS A 217 13.89 34.78 29.68
C LYS A 217 13.67 33.32 30.03
N THR A 218 13.97 32.98 31.28
CA THR A 218 14.02 31.64 31.87
C THR A 218 12.78 30.81 31.55
N ASP A 219 12.73 30.26 30.34
CA ASP A 219 11.71 29.35 29.86
C ASP A 219 12.47 28.10 29.37
N HIS A 220 13.24 27.47 30.26
CA HIS A 220 13.43 26.02 30.17
C HIS A 220 12.14 25.32 30.61
N GLU A 221 11.01 25.74 30.05
CA GLU A 221 9.91 24.82 29.84
C GLU A 221 10.22 24.17 28.51
N ILE A 222 10.31 22.84 28.49
CA ILE A 222 10.16 22.05 27.27
C ILE A 222 8.76 22.38 26.75
N LYS A 223 8.67 23.51 26.03
CA LYS A 223 7.46 23.99 25.43
C LYS A 223 7.28 23.14 24.20
N THR A 224 6.65 21.98 24.39
CA THR A 224 5.71 21.43 23.41
C THR A 224 4.51 22.37 23.28
N ILE A 225 4.77 23.67 23.06
CA ILE A 225 3.76 24.58 22.55
C ILE A 225 3.73 24.28 21.07
N VAL A 226 2.99 23.22 20.75
CA VAL A 226 2.25 23.21 19.49
C VAL A 226 1.54 24.56 19.44
N PRO A 227 1.92 25.48 18.52
CA PRO A 227 1.40 26.83 18.56
C PRO A 227 -0.13 26.78 18.56
N LEU A 228 -0.78 27.73 19.24
CA LEU A 228 -2.24 27.77 19.36
C LEU A 228 -2.90 27.68 17.96
N THR A 229 -2.24 28.24 16.96
CA THR A 229 -2.60 28.15 15.54
C THR A 229 -2.62 26.71 15.03
N THR A 230 -1.65 25.87 15.38
CA THR A 230 -1.61 24.45 14.99
C THR A 230 -2.68 23.62 15.72
N ARG A 231 -3.01 23.94 16.98
CA ARG A 231 -4.16 23.32 17.68
C ARG A 231 -5.48 23.69 17.02
N ILE A 232 -5.68 24.97 16.70
CA ILE A 232 -6.86 25.45 15.97
C ILE A 232 -6.95 24.77 14.60
N PHE A 233 -5.82 24.65 13.89
CA PHE A 233 -5.78 24.01 12.58
C PHE A 233 -6.10 22.51 12.64
N LEU A 234 -5.61 21.80 13.66
CA LEU A 234 -5.91 20.38 13.86
C LEU A 234 -7.38 20.15 14.22
N VAL A 235 -7.96 21.01 15.08
CA VAL A 235 -9.40 21.00 15.38
C VAL A 235 -10.22 21.32 14.13
N LEU A 236 -9.79 22.29 13.32
CA LEU A 236 -10.46 22.64 12.06
C LEU A 236 -10.46 21.46 11.08
N ILE A 237 -9.33 20.78 10.92
CA ILE A 237 -9.22 19.56 10.10
C ILE A 237 -10.16 18.48 10.63
N LEU A 238 -10.19 18.25 11.94
CA LEU A 238 -11.06 17.25 12.56
C LEU A 238 -12.54 17.56 12.31
N VAL A 239 -12.95 18.83 12.46
CA VAL A 239 -14.31 19.29 12.17
C VAL A 239 -14.65 19.11 10.68
N LEU A 240 -13.71 19.38 9.78
CA LEU A 240 -13.90 19.21 8.34
C LEU A 240 -14.10 17.73 7.98
N VAL A 241 -13.30 16.84 8.58
CA VAL A 241 -13.45 15.38 8.42
C VAL A 241 -14.81 14.91 8.93
N ILE A 242 -15.22 15.32 10.13
CA ILE A 242 -16.55 15.01 10.67
C ILE A 242 -17.66 15.58 9.77
N GLY A 243 -17.50 16.78 9.23
CA GLY A 243 -18.42 17.41 8.28
C GLY A 243 -18.60 16.59 7.00
N ILE A 244 -17.51 16.06 6.44
CA ILE A 244 -17.53 15.18 5.25
C ILE A 244 -18.25 13.86 5.56
N PHE A 245 -17.93 13.22 6.69
CA PHE A 245 -18.57 11.95 7.08
C PHE A 245 -20.05 12.11 7.43
N THR A 246 -20.43 13.22 8.08
CA THR A 246 -21.84 13.51 8.40
C THR A 246 -22.67 13.86 7.15
N THR A 247 -22.13 14.62 6.21
CA THR A 247 -22.84 14.88 4.94
C THR A 247 -22.99 13.65 4.07
N GLY A 248 -22.01 12.73 4.08
CA GLY A 248 -22.15 11.41 3.44
C GLY A 248 -23.26 10.56 4.08
N ALA A 249 -23.27 10.48 5.41
CA ALA A 249 -24.24 9.65 6.15
C ALA A 249 -25.69 10.20 6.11
N VAL A 250 -25.87 11.53 6.13
CA VAL A 250 -27.21 12.15 6.10
C VAL A 250 -27.84 12.06 4.71
N LYS A 251 -27.04 12.15 3.63
CA LYS A 251 -27.55 11.94 2.26
C LYS A 251 -28.06 10.52 2.05
N GLN A 252 -27.40 9.53 2.66
CA GLN A 252 -27.78 8.12 2.52
C GLN A 252 -29.09 7.80 3.26
N LYS A 253 -29.31 8.38 4.45
CA LYS A 253 -30.56 8.21 5.20
C LYS A 253 -31.77 8.84 4.51
N ARG A 254 -31.63 10.06 3.96
CA ARG A 254 -32.74 10.73 3.26
C ARG A 254 -33.11 10.04 1.93
N PHE A 255 -32.12 9.45 1.25
CA PHE A 255 -32.36 8.66 0.03
C PHE A 255 -33.12 7.36 0.34
N LEU A 256 -32.78 6.68 1.44
CA LEU A 256 -33.51 5.50 1.92
C LEU A 256 -34.94 5.84 2.35
N GLU A 257 -35.13 6.93 3.10
CA GLU A 257 -36.47 7.38 3.52
C GLU A 257 -37.35 7.77 2.32
N GLN A 258 -36.81 8.47 1.31
CA GLN A 258 -37.56 8.80 0.09
C GLN A 258 -37.92 7.56 -0.74
N ILE A 259 -37.02 6.57 -0.82
CA ILE A 259 -37.31 5.30 -1.51
C ILE A 259 -38.41 4.54 -0.77
N GLU A 260 -38.37 4.51 0.56
CA GLU A 260 -39.33 3.78 1.39
C GLU A 260 -40.71 4.47 1.42
N GLU A 261 -40.76 5.80 1.36
CA GLU A 261 -42.00 6.56 1.18
C GLU A 261 -42.62 6.36 -0.22
N THR A 262 -41.78 6.27 -1.26
CA THR A 262 -42.22 6.03 -2.64
C THR A 262 -42.70 4.57 -2.82
N LEU A 263 -42.08 3.62 -2.13
CA LEU A 263 -42.54 2.22 -2.06
C LEU A 263 -43.86 2.09 -1.31
N LYS A 264 -44.02 2.77 -0.15
CA LYS A 264 -45.29 2.75 0.62
C LYS A 264 -46.46 3.38 -0.13
N LYS A 265 -46.23 4.45 -0.90
CA LYS A 265 -47.30 5.05 -1.72
C LYS A 265 -47.76 4.17 -2.87
N ASN A 266 -46.87 3.34 -3.42
CA ASN A 266 -47.17 2.46 -4.56
C ASN A 266 -47.43 0.99 -4.14
N GLU A 267 -47.35 0.67 -2.85
CA GLU A 267 -47.64 -0.65 -2.28
C GLU A 267 -49.00 -1.26 -2.72
N PRO A 268 -50.11 -0.50 -2.83
CA PRO A 268 -51.37 -1.06 -3.33
C PRO A 268 -51.33 -1.37 -4.84
N GLU A 269 -50.62 -0.58 -5.65
CA GLU A 269 -50.46 -0.84 -7.09
C GLU A 269 -49.52 -2.02 -7.36
N ILE A 270 -48.44 -2.14 -6.57
CA ILE A 270 -47.50 -3.27 -6.65
C ILE A 270 -48.20 -4.57 -6.25
N LYS A 271 -49.02 -4.58 -5.18
CA LYS A 271 -49.82 -5.77 -4.82
C LYS A 271 -50.87 -6.14 -5.88
N ALA A 272 -51.45 -5.16 -6.57
CA ALA A 272 -52.36 -5.41 -7.69
C ALA A 272 -51.63 -6.05 -8.89
N LEU A 273 -50.42 -5.56 -9.21
CA LEU A 273 -49.56 -6.12 -10.25
C LEU A 273 -49.07 -7.53 -9.90
N GLU A 274 -48.64 -7.78 -8.67
CA GLU A 274 -48.22 -9.12 -8.22
C GLU A 274 -49.35 -10.13 -8.31
N LYS A 275 -50.59 -9.73 -7.96
CA LYS A 275 -51.78 -10.59 -8.06
C LYS A 275 -52.13 -10.89 -9.53
N LEU A 276 -52.08 -9.89 -10.41
CA LEU A 276 -52.28 -10.10 -11.84
C LEU A 276 -51.19 -11.03 -12.42
N GLN A 277 -49.95 -10.88 -11.97
CA GLN A 277 -48.84 -11.72 -12.43
C GLN A 277 -48.94 -13.16 -11.90
N SER A 278 -49.45 -13.36 -10.67
CA SER A 278 -49.75 -14.71 -10.17
C SER A 278 -50.87 -15.37 -10.96
N ASP A 279 -51.94 -14.64 -11.28
CA ASP A 279 -53.07 -15.16 -12.03
C ASP A 279 -52.66 -15.54 -13.47
N ILE A 280 -51.83 -14.71 -14.12
CA ILE A 280 -51.26 -15.00 -15.45
C ILE A 280 -50.39 -16.27 -15.42
N ASN A 281 -49.56 -16.44 -14.38
CA ASN A 281 -48.73 -17.63 -14.24
C ASN A 281 -49.56 -18.90 -14.02
N LEU A 282 -50.63 -18.80 -13.23
CA LEU A 282 -51.55 -19.92 -12.97
C LEU A 282 -52.27 -20.33 -14.27
N LEU A 283 -52.76 -19.34 -15.04
CA LEU A 283 -53.37 -19.57 -16.36
C LEU A 283 -52.39 -20.18 -17.37
N LYS A 284 -51.13 -19.73 -17.41
CA LYS A 284 -50.08 -20.33 -18.26
C LYS A 284 -49.76 -21.77 -17.86
N GLN A 285 -49.77 -22.07 -16.57
CA GLN A 285 -49.52 -23.43 -16.08
C GLN A 285 -50.67 -24.36 -16.47
N GLN A 286 -51.91 -23.90 -16.37
CA GLN A 286 -53.10 -24.65 -16.83
C GLN A 286 -53.09 -24.85 -18.35
N SER A 287 -52.77 -23.82 -19.13
CA SER A 287 -52.66 -23.96 -20.59
C SER A 287 -51.52 -24.90 -21.00
N GLY A 288 -50.39 -24.89 -20.27
CA GLY A 288 -49.27 -25.79 -20.50
C GLY A 288 -49.60 -27.26 -20.21
N LEU A 289 -50.49 -27.54 -19.25
CA LEU A 289 -50.98 -28.90 -19.00
C LEU A 289 -51.93 -29.39 -20.11
N LEU A 290 -52.80 -28.52 -20.61
CA LEU A 290 -53.71 -28.85 -21.72
C LEU A 290 -52.97 -29.11 -23.04
N ASN A 291 -51.94 -28.31 -23.36
CA ASN A 291 -51.11 -28.55 -24.55
C ASN A 291 -50.32 -29.87 -24.48
N LYS A 292 -49.88 -30.31 -23.29
CA LYS A 292 -49.17 -31.59 -23.13
C LYS A 292 -50.05 -32.82 -23.35
N VAL A 293 -51.38 -32.70 -23.25
CA VAL A 293 -52.31 -33.80 -23.54
C VAL A 293 -52.53 -33.94 -25.05
N GLY A 294 -52.56 -32.83 -25.80
CA GLY A 294 -52.65 -32.84 -27.26
C GLY A 294 -51.40 -33.37 -27.98
N GLU A 295 -50.22 -33.36 -27.34
CA GLU A 295 -48.97 -33.84 -27.94
C GLU A 295 -48.75 -35.37 -27.87
N ASN A 296 -49.65 -36.14 -27.24
CA ASN A 296 -49.49 -37.58 -26.98
C ASN A 296 -50.50 -38.49 -27.74
N GLU A 297 -50.93 -38.09 -28.94
CA GLU A 297 -51.88 -38.84 -29.79
C GLU A 297 -51.39 -40.28 -30.09
N ILE A 298 -50.08 -40.46 -30.28
CA ILE A 298 -49.46 -41.77 -30.57
C ILE A 298 -49.50 -42.73 -29.37
N THR A 299 -49.56 -42.23 -28.14
CA THR A 299 -49.64 -43.09 -26.95
C THR A 299 -50.97 -43.85 -26.89
N LEU A 300 -52.06 -43.22 -27.37
CA LEU A 300 -53.37 -43.85 -27.44
C LEU A 300 -53.44 -44.93 -28.53
N GLU A 301 -52.85 -44.67 -29.70
CA GLU A 301 -52.77 -45.64 -30.81
C GLU A 301 -51.95 -46.88 -30.44
N ILE A 302 -50.79 -46.68 -29.78
CA ILE A 302 -49.94 -47.77 -29.30
C ILE A 302 -50.65 -48.63 -28.25
N LEU A 303 -51.41 -48.01 -27.35
CA LEU A 303 -52.18 -48.75 -26.35
C LEU A 303 -53.29 -49.57 -27.01
N ALA A 304 -53.99 -49.01 -28.00
CA ALA A 304 -55.00 -49.73 -28.77
C ALA A 304 -54.41 -50.94 -29.51
N GLU A 305 -53.25 -50.76 -30.16
CA GLU A 305 -52.57 -51.83 -30.89
C GLU A 305 -52.06 -52.93 -29.93
N LEU A 306 -51.48 -52.56 -28.79
CA LEU A 306 -51.04 -53.52 -27.78
C LEU A 306 -52.21 -54.38 -27.28
N THR A 307 -53.39 -53.78 -27.11
CA THR A 307 -54.61 -54.49 -26.70
C THR A 307 -55.09 -55.47 -27.77
N ARG A 308 -54.79 -55.22 -29.05
CA ARG A 308 -55.18 -56.08 -30.17
C ARG A 308 -54.25 -57.29 -30.36
N ILE A 309 -52.95 -57.11 -30.13
CA ILE A 309 -51.91 -58.12 -30.39
C ILE A 309 -51.76 -59.12 -29.24
N LEU A 310 -52.04 -58.68 -28.01
CA LEU A 310 -51.86 -59.53 -26.83
C LEU A 310 -52.84 -60.70 -26.80
N PRO A 311 -52.37 -61.95 -26.61
CA PRO A 311 -53.25 -63.11 -26.45
C PRO A 311 -54.16 -62.96 -25.23
N LYS A 312 -55.37 -63.56 -25.29
CA LYS A 312 -56.33 -63.57 -24.16
C LYS A 312 -55.73 -64.11 -22.85
N GLU A 313 -54.71 -64.95 -22.95
CA GLU A 313 -54.03 -65.58 -21.82
C GLU A 313 -52.85 -64.76 -21.25
N SER A 314 -52.64 -63.54 -21.75
CA SER A 314 -51.60 -62.61 -21.27
C SER A 314 -52.20 -61.39 -20.57
N TRP A 315 -51.54 -60.90 -19.52
CA TRP A 315 -51.96 -59.70 -18.79
C TRP A 315 -50.78 -58.77 -18.55
N VAL A 316 -50.94 -57.49 -18.91
CA VAL A 316 -49.96 -56.43 -18.68
C VAL A 316 -50.26 -55.77 -17.33
N THR A 317 -49.22 -55.62 -16.51
CA THR A 317 -49.32 -55.01 -15.18
C THR A 317 -48.68 -53.64 -15.11
N ASN A 318 -47.65 -53.41 -15.94
CA ASN A 318 -46.95 -52.14 -15.98
C ASN A 318 -46.53 -51.84 -17.42
N LEU A 319 -46.87 -50.64 -17.87
CA LEU A 319 -46.47 -50.10 -19.15
C LEU A 319 -45.76 -48.78 -18.88
N HIS A 320 -44.46 -48.74 -19.17
CA HIS A 320 -43.65 -47.56 -18.99
C HIS A 320 -43.21 -47.05 -20.36
N TYR A 321 -43.86 -45.99 -20.82
CA TYR A 321 -43.54 -45.31 -22.07
C TYR A 321 -42.51 -44.21 -21.81
N LYS A 322 -41.30 -44.39 -22.33
CA LYS A 322 -40.26 -43.36 -22.36
C LYS A 322 -40.40 -42.66 -23.72
N GLY A 323 -41.05 -41.50 -23.67
CA GLY A 323 -41.57 -40.76 -24.82
C GLY A 323 -40.65 -40.63 -26.04
N ILE A 324 -41.24 -40.26 -27.19
CA ILE A 324 -40.48 -39.92 -28.40
C ILE A 324 -39.66 -38.65 -28.12
N ASP A 325 -38.34 -38.78 -28.11
CA ASP A 325 -37.41 -37.66 -27.98
C ASP A 325 -37.49 -36.78 -29.23
N ILE A 326 -38.04 -35.57 -29.09
CA ILE A 326 -38.03 -34.55 -30.13
C ILE A 326 -36.76 -33.71 -29.94
N LYS A 327 -35.63 -34.24 -30.40
CA LYS A 327 -34.42 -33.43 -30.61
C LYS A 327 -34.22 -33.18 -32.10
N ASP A 328 -34.11 -31.91 -32.46
CA ASP A 328 -33.71 -31.42 -33.79
C ASP A 328 -34.54 -31.92 -34.98
N LYS A 329 -35.89 -31.79 -34.90
CA LYS A 329 -36.83 -32.02 -36.01
C LYS A 329 -36.72 -33.40 -36.72
N LYS A 330 -35.95 -34.34 -36.17
CA LYS A 330 -35.97 -35.78 -36.46
C LYS A 330 -36.56 -36.48 -35.25
N ARG A 331 -37.82 -36.89 -35.36
CA ARG A 331 -38.56 -37.58 -34.30
C ARG A 331 -38.05 -39.02 -34.21
N SER A 332 -37.10 -39.29 -33.33
CA SER A 332 -36.55 -40.63 -33.15
C SER A 332 -37.41 -41.39 -32.15
N GLY A 333 -37.92 -42.55 -32.59
CA GLY A 333 -38.81 -43.44 -31.86
C GLY A 333 -38.45 -43.66 -30.38
N GLY A 334 -39.44 -43.47 -29.50
CA GLY A 334 -39.34 -43.70 -28.06
C GLY A 334 -39.17 -45.16 -27.69
N GLU A 335 -38.94 -45.46 -26.42
CA GLU A 335 -38.79 -46.83 -25.91
C GLU A 335 -39.98 -47.16 -24.99
N ILE A 336 -40.57 -48.33 -25.16
CA ILE A 336 -41.63 -48.83 -24.28
C ILE A 336 -41.15 -50.06 -23.55
N VAL A 337 -41.36 -50.07 -22.24
CA VAL A 337 -41.08 -51.22 -21.39
C VAL A 337 -42.40 -51.77 -20.88
N ILE A 338 -42.69 -53.02 -21.21
CA ILE A 338 -43.93 -53.71 -20.87
C ILE A 338 -43.60 -54.85 -19.91
N SER A 339 -44.30 -54.91 -18.78
CA SER A 339 -44.17 -55.98 -17.79
C SER A 339 -45.53 -56.63 -17.50
N GLY A 340 -45.54 -57.95 -17.39
CA GLY A 340 -46.79 -58.71 -17.25
C GLY A 340 -46.53 -60.19 -17.06
N TYR A 341 -47.58 -61.00 -17.25
CA TYR A 341 -47.43 -62.45 -17.29
C TYR A 341 -48.18 -63.07 -18.48
N ALA A 342 -47.64 -64.15 -19.00
CA ALA A 342 -48.20 -64.91 -20.12
C ALA A 342 -47.89 -66.40 -19.98
N ASP A 343 -48.60 -67.26 -20.71
CA ASP A 343 -48.35 -68.72 -20.70
C ASP A 343 -46.99 -69.08 -21.32
N SER A 344 -46.53 -68.29 -22.30
CA SER A 344 -45.20 -68.34 -22.86
C SER A 344 -44.73 -66.91 -23.15
N SER A 345 -43.64 -66.48 -22.50
CA SER A 345 -43.09 -65.14 -22.70
C SER A 345 -42.37 -65.02 -24.04
N SER A 346 -41.76 -66.12 -24.50
CA SER A 346 -40.97 -66.17 -25.73
C SER A 346 -41.83 -66.06 -26.99
N SER A 347 -43.12 -66.44 -26.93
CA SER A 347 -44.05 -66.29 -28.06
C SER A 347 -44.52 -64.86 -28.27
N LEU A 348 -44.33 -63.96 -27.29
CA LEU A 348 -44.74 -62.56 -27.37
C LEU A 348 -43.78 -61.69 -28.21
N ILE A 349 -42.50 -62.08 -28.29
CA ILE A 349 -41.50 -61.35 -29.10
C ILE A 349 -41.90 -61.28 -30.58
N PRO A 350 -42.12 -62.40 -31.29
CA PRO A 350 -42.48 -62.35 -32.70
C PRO A 350 -43.82 -61.65 -32.95
N LEU A 351 -44.79 -61.74 -32.02
CA LEU A 351 -46.07 -61.04 -32.14
C LEU A 351 -45.92 -59.52 -32.03
N LEU A 352 -45.03 -59.04 -31.17
CA LEU A 352 -44.75 -57.61 -31.04
C LEU A 352 -43.92 -57.11 -32.22
N GLU A 353 -42.95 -57.87 -32.74
CA GLU A 353 -42.14 -57.46 -33.90
C GLU A 353 -42.90 -57.41 -35.24
N ASP A 354 -43.96 -58.21 -35.37
CA ASP A 354 -44.88 -58.17 -36.52
C ASP A 354 -45.72 -56.89 -36.55
N SER A 355 -45.93 -56.24 -35.40
CA SER A 355 -46.63 -54.96 -35.33
C SER A 355 -45.90 -53.88 -36.11
N PRO A 356 -46.61 -53.01 -36.85
CA PRO A 356 -45.98 -51.87 -37.52
C PRO A 356 -45.41 -50.83 -36.54
N TYR A 357 -45.80 -50.87 -35.25
CA TYR A 357 -45.42 -49.87 -34.24
C TYR A 357 -44.21 -50.24 -33.38
N PHE A 358 -43.78 -51.51 -33.37
CA PHE A 358 -42.69 -51.98 -32.52
C PHE A 358 -41.54 -52.58 -33.34
N GLU A 359 -40.31 -52.26 -32.96
CA GLU A 359 -39.07 -52.85 -33.48
C GLU A 359 -38.14 -53.22 -32.34
N LYS A 360 -37.28 -54.23 -32.56
CA LYS A 360 -36.22 -54.65 -31.62
C LYS A 360 -36.77 -54.99 -30.25
N VAL A 361 -37.61 -56.01 -30.20
CA VAL A 361 -38.26 -56.44 -28.94
C VAL A 361 -37.30 -57.36 -28.20
N GLU A 362 -36.88 -56.96 -27.00
CA GLU A 362 -35.86 -57.67 -26.21
C GLU A 362 -36.32 -57.89 -24.76
N PHE A 363 -35.84 -58.98 -24.13
CA PHE A 363 -36.04 -59.20 -22.71
C PHE A 363 -35.08 -58.32 -21.89
N VAL A 364 -35.64 -57.46 -21.03
CA VAL A 364 -34.87 -56.56 -20.15
C VAL A 364 -34.90 -57.05 -18.69
N GLY A 365 -35.30 -58.30 -18.46
CA GLY A 365 -35.33 -58.92 -17.15
C GLY A 365 -35.34 -60.45 -17.22
N SER A 366 -35.01 -61.10 -16.10
CA SER A 366 -35.02 -62.56 -15.97
C SER A 366 -36.45 -63.09 -16.05
N ILE A 367 -36.69 -64.09 -16.89
CA ILE A 367 -38.00 -64.78 -16.96
C ILE A 367 -38.16 -65.61 -15.69
N LYS A 368 -39.22 -65.33 -14.91
CA LYS A 368 -39.54 -66.08 -13.69
C LYS A 368 -40.85 -66.83 -13.89
N LYS A 369 -40.81 -68.16 -13.79
CA LYS A 369 -42.02 -68.99 -13.80
C LYS A 369 -42.70 -68.91 -12.43
N THR A 370 -43.91 -68.38 -12.39
CA THR A 370 -44.71 -68.29 -11.16
C THR A 370 -45.98 -69.10 -11.35
N ARG A 371 -46.05 -70.27 -10.70
CA ARG A 371 -47.13 -71.26 -10.88
C ARG A 371 -47.24 -71.71 -12.35
N ASP A 372 -48.33 -71.35 -13.03
CA ASP A 372 -48.66 -71.76 -14.40
C ASP A 372 -48.41 -70.69 -15.47
N LYS A 373 -47.91 -69.50 -15.08
CA LYS A 373 -47.58 -68.40 -16.03
C LYS A 373 -46.15 -67.90 -15.84
N GLU A 374 -45.56 -67.38 -16.91
CA GLU A 374 -44.24 -66.77 -16.92
C GLU A 374 -44.35 -65.24 -16.77
N GLN A 375 -43.59 -64.67 -15.84
CA GLN A 375 -43.46 -63.22 -15.71
C GLN A 375 -42.45 -62.69 -16.73
N PHE A 376 -42.88 -61.72 -17.54
CA PHE A 376 -42.05 -61.10 -18.57
C PHE A 376 -41.81 -59.62 -18.29
N LYS A 377 -40.66 -59.13 -18.77
CA LYS A 377 -40.33 -57.72 -18.90
C LYS A 377 -39.64 -57.52 -20.24
N LEU A 378 -40.37 -56.93 -21.18
CA LEU A 378 -39.94 -56.69 -22.55
C LEU A 378 -39.68 -55.20 -22.75
N SER A 379 -38.65 -54.85 -23.49
CA SER A 379 -38.47 -53.51 -24.06
C SER A 379 -38.64 -53.59 -25.56
N ALA A 380 -39.28 -52.59 -26.14
CA ALA A 380 -39.42 -52.42 -27.57
C ALA A 380 -39.17 -50.97 -27.96
N LYS A 381 -38.57 -50.78 -29.14
CA LYS A 381 -38.46 -49.45 -29.73
C LYS A 381 -39.74 -49.13 -30.50
N ILE A 382 -40.36 -48.00 -30.19
CA ILE A 382 -41.54 -47.51 -30.88
C ILE A 382 -41.10 -46.86 -32.18
N VAL A 383 -41.70 -47.25 -33.29
CA VAL A 383 -41.52 -46.63 -34.60
C VAL A 383 -42.88 -46.25 -35.16
N ARG A 384 -42.94 -45.13 -35.90
CA ARG A 384 -44.14 -44.84 -36.69
C ARG A 384 -44.12 -45.73 -37.94
N PRO A 385 -45.27 -46.23 -38.40
CA PRO A 385 -45.36 -47.07 -39.60
C PRO A 385 -44.67 -46.42 -40.82
N GLU A 386 -44.85 -45.10 -40.98
CA GLU A 386 -44.26 -44.28 -42.05
C GLU A 386 -42.71 -44.31 -42.06
N ASP A 387 -42.08 -44.31 -40.87
CA ASP A 387 -40.62 -44.29 -40.73
C ASP A 387 -39.98 -45.68 -40.98
N ARG A 388 -40.75 -46.76 -40.76
CA ARG A 388 -40.31 -48.14 -40.97
C ARG A 388 -40.28 -48.49 -42.46
N GLU A 389 -41.27 -48.03 -43.23
CA GLU A 389 -41.32 -48.22 -44.68
C GLU A 389 -40.19 -47.45 -45.40
N ALA A 390 -39.90 -46.22 -44.96
CA ALA A 390 -38.79 -45.42 -45.49
C ALA A 390 -37.40 -46.04 -45.22
N LYS A 391 -37.23 -46.77 -44.10
CA LYS A 391 -35.99 -47.52 -43.81
C LYS A 391 -35.83 -48.79 -44.62
N LYS A 392 -36.91 -49.55 -44.87
CA LYS A 392 -36.87 -50.75 -45.71
C LYS A 392 -36.48 -50.40 -47.16
N GLN A 393 -36.98 -49.29 -47.71
CA GLN A 393 -36.62 -48.82 -49.05
C GLN A 393 -35.16 -48.31 -49.16
N ASN A 394 -34.62 -47.67 -48.11
CA ASN A 394 -33.23 -47.20 -48.08
C ASN A 394 -32.19 -48.32 -47.87
N ASN A 395 -32.55 -49.44 -47.22
CA ASN A 395 -31.64 -50.58 -47.09
C ASN A 395 -31.61 -51.43 -48.36
N ALA A 396 -32.76 -51.60 -49.05
CA ALA A 396 -32.83 -52.31 -50.33
C ALA A 396 -32.05 -51.62 -51.49
N SER A 397 -31.80 -50.30 -51.36
CA SER A 397 -31.01 -49.50 -52.30
C SER A 397 -29.52 -49.40 -51.95
N LYS A 398 -29.10 -49.88 -50.75
CA LYS A 398 -27.70 -49.97 -50.33
C LYS A 398 -27.07 -51.35 -50.53
N GLU A 399 -27.86 -52.40 -50.69
CA GLU A 399 -27.38 -53.74 -51.04
C GLU A 399 -27.33 -53.99 -52.56
N SER A 400 -27.73 -53.00 -53.36
CA SER A 400 -27.71 -53.05 -54.84
C SER A 400 -26.69 -52.07 -55.48
N GLY A 401 -25.72 -51.56 -54.70
CA GLY A 401 -24.66 -50.63 -55.13
C GLY A 401 -23.25 -51.14 -54.89
#